data_AF-A0A7C7YE52-F1
#
_entry.id   AF-A0A7C7YE52-F1
#
_cell.length_a   1.000
_cell.length_b   1.000
_cell.length_c   1.000
_cell.angle_alpha   90.00
_cell.angle_beta   90.00
_cell.angle_gamma   90.00
#
_symmetry.space_group_name_H-M   'P 1'
#
loop_
_entity.id
_entity.type
_entity.pdbx_description
1 polymer ?
#
loop_
_entity_poly.entity_id
_entity_poly.type
_entity_poly.pdbx_seq_one_letter_code
_entity_poly.pdbx_strand_id
1 'polypeptide(L)'
;MKVRPDYSRRIAPRRAGFTLIEIVGAFFLMVVVLVFMTGIFVENRRQRDAATEMMKERLSASSALALMAADIEAAVLVTPAPGVDPGNHPWQFLGEDDGEFGSTSIRFVTQNAPAMNASEHASSWVEVSYFLEEDEEGQLELWRWRSARPPAEATRGFPDSLDAGSARVAVGISDFGVRWLDSEGEWVDSWDSTYQSMSKMLPDAAEITISFFRAARRGEQADDETASEFSTVVPGLLRTQRVTLVMRPLDVNALIELATGGGGELDCFTIQQCIEVSAEEGDPQWYDAAYEDACEGGADDLCDMLGSPLNTCWSSIEDSLGGSAPESCAS
;
A
#
# COMPACT_ATOMS: atom_id res chain seq x y z
N MET A 1 -22.14 106.35 4.73
CA MET A 1 -20.72 106.21 5.15
C MET A 1 -20.26 104.79 4.83
N LYS A 2 -19.80 104.58 3.60
CA LYS A 2 -18.47 104.07 3.20
C LYS A 2 -18.26 102.55 3.38
N VAL A 3 -18.81 101.79 2.42
CA VAL A 3 -18.49 100.39 2.13
C VAL A 3 -17.01 100.28 1.73
N ARG A 4 -16.23 99.46 2.43
CA ARG A 4 -14.84 99.15 2.07
C ARG A 4 -14.84 97.97 1.09
N PRO A 5 -14.16 98.05 -0.06
CA PRO A 5 -13.99 96.91 -0.95
C PRO A 5 -12.96 95.94 -0.36
N ASP A 6 -13.35 94.67 -0.24
CA ASP A 6 -12.47 93.57 0.16
C ASP A 6 -11.61 93.16 -1.04
N TYR A 7 -10.33 93.53 -1.01
CA TYR A 7 -9.35 93.15 -2.02
C TYR A 7 -8.87 91.73 -1.76
N SER A 8 -9.60 90.75 -2.28
CA SER A 8 -9.10 89.38 -2.47
C SER A 8 -7.87 89.42 -3.38
N ARG A 9 -6.68 89.43 -2.76
CA ARG A 9 -5.38 89.38 -3.42
C ARG A 9 -5.21 87.98 -4.03
N ARG A 10 -5.61 87.82 -5.30
CA ARG A 10 -5.22 86.65 -6.09
C ARG A 10 -3.70 86.67 -6.24
N ILE A 11 -3.00 85.85 -5.47
CA ILE A 11 -1.60 85.53 -5.72
C ILE A 11 -1.58 84.75 -7.03
N ALA A 12 -1.26 85.43 -8.14
CA ALA A 12 -1.02 84.75 -9.39
C ALA A 12 0.19 83.81 -9.21
N PRO A 13 0.06 82.51 -9.49
CA PRO A 13 1.18 81.59 -9.37
C PRO A 13 2.28 82.05 -10.34
N ARG A 14 3.45 82.40 -9.80
CA ARG A 14 4.64 82.61 -10.62
C ARG A 14 4.95 81.28 -11.30
N ARG A 15 4.86 81.26 -12.63
CA ARG A 15 5.34 80.13 -13.44
C ARG A 15 6.86 80.09 -13.34
N ALA A 16 7.38 79.41 -12.32
CA ALA A 16 8.78 79.03 -12.28
C ALA A 16 9.00 77.98 -13.37
N GLY A 17 9.80 78.31 -14.38
CA GLY A 17 10.21 77.33 -15.38
C GLY A 17 11.13 76.28 -14.74
N PHE A 18 10.93 75.02 -15.10
CA PHE A 18 11.82 73.92 -14.71
C PHE A 18 13.26 74.24 -15.14
N THR A 19 14.22 74.06 -14.25
CA THR A 19 15.63 74.22 -14.59
C THR A 19 16.16 72.95 -15.27
N LEU A 20 17.11 73.10 -16.19
CA LEU A 20 17.71 71.94 -16.88
C LEU A 20 18.35 70.94 -15.90
N ILE A 21 18.92 71.43 -14.79
CA ILE A 21 19.51 70.58 -13.74
C ILE A 21 18.44 69.72 -13.04
N GLU A 22 17.22 70.24 -12.88
CA GLU A 22 16.11 69.52 -12.25
C GLU A 22 15.62 68.37 -13.13
N ILE A 23 15.57 68.57 -14.46
CA ILE A 23 15.21 67.51 -15.42
C ILE A 23 16.25 66.40 -15.41
N VAL A 24 17.54 66.75 -15.41
CA VAL A 24 18.64 65.77 -15.33
C VAL A 24 18.60 65.02 -14.00
N GLY A 25 18.35 65.71 -12.89
CA GLY A 25 18.19 65.09 -11.57
C GLY A 25 17.01 64.12 -11.52
N ALA A 26 15.85 64.51 -12.06
CA ALA A 26 14.67 63.65 -12.14
C ALA A 26 14.92 62.40 -13.00
N PHE A 27 15.62 62.55 -14.13
CA PHE A 27 15.98 61.42 -14.99
C PHE A 27 16.93 60.46 -14.28
N PHE A 28 17.95 60.97 -13.60
CA PHE A 28 18.87 60.13 -12.81
C PHE A 28 18.12 59.34 -11.73
N LEU A 29 17.24 60.00 -10.97
CA LEU A 29 16.41 59.33 -9.95
C LEU A 29 15.50 58.27 -10.57
N MET A 30 14.91 58.55 -11.73
CA MET A 30 14.09 57.57 -12.46
C MET A 30 14.92 56.33 -12.84
N VAL A 31 16.13 56.50 -13.38
CA VAL A 31 17.00 55.37 -13.75
C VAL A 31 17.35 54.53 -12.52
N VAL A 32 17.72 55.16 -11.40
CA VAL A 32 18.03 54.46 -10.14
C VAL A 32 16.81 53.66 -9.65
N VAL A 33 15.62 54.26 -9.66
CA VAL A 33 14.37 53.58 -9.28
C VAL A 33 14.10 52.39 -10.20
N LEU A 34 14.28 52.54 -11.51
CA LEU A 34 14.10 51.44 -12.47
C LEU A 34 15.08 50.28 -12.20
N VAL A 35 16.35 50.58 -11.92
CA VAL A 35 17.35 49.55 -11.58
C VAL A 35 16.95 48.79 -10.32
N PHE A 36 16.55 49.48 -9.25
CA PHE A 36 16.07 48.82 -8.04
C PHE A 36 14.81 47.99 -8.28
N MET A 37 13.87 48.53 -9.04
CA MET A 37 12.62 47.84 -9.39
C MET A 37 12.92 46.54 -10.18
N THR A 38 13.76 46.60 -11.21
CA THR A 38 14.19 45.43 -11.98
C THR A 38 14.94 44.42 -11.10
N GLY A 39 15.83 44.89 -10.21
CA GLY A 39 16.54 44.03 -9.27
C GLY A 39 15.58 43.24 -8.36
N ILE A 40 14.58 43.92 -7.78
CA ILE A 40 13.55 43.30 -6.94
C ILE A 40 12.74 42.28 -7.75
N PHE A 41 12.37 42.58 -9.00
CA PHE A 41 11.62 41.63 -9.84
C PHE A 41 12.42 40.37 -10.16
N VAL A 42 13.71 40.51 -10.50
CA VAL A 42 14.58 39.36 -10.80
C VAL A 42 14.76 38.49 -9.56
N GLU A 43 14.99 39.11 -8.40
CA GLU A 43 15.16 38.37 -7.15
C GLU A 43 13.86 37.66 -6.72
N ASN A 44 12.71 38.34 -6.79
CA ASN A 44 11.42 37.71 -6.50
C ASN A 44 11.11 36.54 -7.44
N ARG A 45 11.50 36.64 -8.72
CA ARG A 45 11.33 35.53 -9.66
C ARG A 45 12.19 34.34 -9.26
N ARG A 46 13.48 34.55 -8.98
CA ARG A 46 14.40 33.50 -8.53
C ARG A 46 13.93 32.81 -7.24
N GLN A 47 13.45 33.59 -6.27
CA GLN A 47 12.91 33.04 -5.02
C GLN A 47 11.64 32.22 -5.26
N ARG A 48 10.76 32.65 -6.17
CA ARG A 48 9.56 31.90 -6.54
C ARG A 48 9.90 30.60 -7.27
N ASP A 49 10.84 30.64 -8.19
CA ASP A 49 11.28 29.46 -8.94
C ASP A 49 11.91 28.44 -7.97
N ALA A 50 12.81 28.89 -7.07
CA ALA A 50 13.40 28.04 -6.04
C ALA A 50 12.35 27.45 -5.06
N ALA A 51 11.36 28.25 -4.66
CA ALA A 51 10.29 27.76 -3.80
C ALA A 51 9.38 26.74 -4.51
N THR A 52 9.16 26.92 -5.81
CA THR A 52 8.35 26.00 -6.63
C THR A 52 9.04 24.65 -6.79
N GLU A 53 10.35 24.65 -7.06
CA GLU A 53 11.13 23.41 -7.12
C GLU A 53 11.15 22.66 -5.78
N MET A 54 11.37 23.35 -4.67
CA MET A 54 11.28 22.73 -3.33
C MET A 54 9.91 22.16 -3.02
N MET A 55 8.84 22.80 -3.51
CA MET A 55 7.48 22.30 -3.33
C MET A 55 7.25 21.06 -4.19
N LYS A 56 7.74 21.05 -5.43
CA LYS A 56 7.66 19.91 -6.35
C LYS A 56 8.37 18.69 -5.77
N GLU A 57 9.60 18.87 -5.26
CA GLU A 57 10.39 17.83 -4.57
C GLU A 57 9.59 17.19 -3.42
N ARG A 58 9.04 18.03 -2.52
CA ARG A 58 8.29 17.56 -1.36
C ARG A 58 7.00 16.84 -1.73
N LEU A 59 6.27 17.36 -2.71
CA LEU A 59 5.04 16.74 -3.19
C LEU A 59 5.33 15.40 -3.86
N SER A 60 6.38 15.33 -4.69
CA SER A 60 6.82 14.10 -5.35
C SER A 60 7.21 13.02 -4.34
N ALA A 61 8.01 13.38 -3.34
CA ALA A 61 8.39 12.48 -2.25
C ALA A 61 7.15 11.99 -1.48
N SER A 62 6.27 12.91 -1.08
CA SER A 62 5.07 12.58 -0.33
C SER A 62 4.11 11.69 -1.12
N SER A 63 3.96 11.90 -2.44
CA SER A 63 3.09 11.07 -3.28
C SER A 63 3.67 9.69 -3.51
N ALA A 64 4.98 9.59 -3.74
CA ALA A 64 5.67 8.31 -3.91
C ALA A 64 5.58 7.47 -2.62
N LEU A 65 5.92 8.07 -1.48
CA LEU A 65 5.85 7.42 -0.17
C LEU A 65 4.43 6.98 0.19
N ALA A 66 3.42 7.84 -0.03
CA ALA A 66 2.03 7.50 0.25
C ALA A 66 1.53 6.35 -0.63
N LEU A 67 1.90 6.34 -1.92
CA LEU A 67 1.52 5.27 -2.84
C LEU A 67 2.14 3.93 -2.43
N MET A 68 3.45 3.91 -2.18
CA MET A 68 4.17 2.71 -1.73
C MET A 68 3.68 2.20 -0.38
N ALA A 69 3.45 3.12 0.56
CA ALA A 69 2.92 2.77 1.87
C ALA A 69 1.55 2.10 1.74
N ALA A 70 0.63 2.67 0.94
CA ALA A 70 -0.68 2.08 0.72
C ALA A 70 -0.60 0.68 0.08
N ASP A 71 0.33 0.46 -0.85
CA ASP A 71 0.53 -0.87 -1.44
C ASP A 71 1.07 -1.88 -0.41
N ILE A 72 2.08 -1.50 0.39
CA ILE A 72 2.71 -2.34 1.41
C ILE A 72 1.75 -2.63 2.58
N GLU A 73 0.96 -1.65 3.05
CA GLU A 73 -0.05 -1.86 4.10
C GLU A 73 -1.09 -2.90 3.68
N ALA A 74 -1.43 -2.91 2.39
CA ALA A 74 -2.39 -3.83 1.80
C ALA A 74 -1.71 -5.08 1.18
N ALA A 75 -0.45 -5.35 1.52
CA ALA A 75 0.26 -6.53 1.07
C ALA A 75 -0.45 -7.80 1.55
N VAL A 76 -0.53 -8.79 0.66
CA VAL A 76 -1.14 -10.08 0.90
C VAL A 76 -0.19 -11.16 0.47
N LEU A 77 -0.04 -12.17 1.32
CA LEU A 77 0.72 -13.37 1.02
C LEU A 77 -0.15 -14.58 1.30
N VAL A 78 -0.21 -15.51 0.35
CA VAL A 78 -0.81 -16.83 0.54
C VAL A 78 0.30 -17.80 0.93
N THR A 79 0.09 -18.59 1.99
CA THR A 79 1.08 -19.58 2.40
C THR A 79 1.09 -20.78 1.43
N PRO A 80 2.26 -21.33 1.08
CA PRO A 80 2.31 -22.54 0.27
C PRO A 80 1.66 -23.72 0.99
N ALA A 81 1.08 -24.64 0.23
CA ALA A 81 0.53 -25.86 0.80
C ALA A 81 1.64 -26.73 1.45
N PRO A 82 1.32 -27.52 2.49
CA PRO A 82 2.31 -28.39 3.13
C PRO A 82 3.01 -29.31 2.12
N GLY A 83 4.35 -29.32 2.15
CA GLY A 83 5.17 -30.13 1.25
C GLY A 83 5.48 -29.50 -0.11
N VAL A 84 4.93 -28.33 -0.43
CA VAL A 84 5.33 -27.54 -1.60
C VAL A 84 6.54 -26.69 -1.26
N ASP A 85 7.55 -26.71 -2.13
CA ASP A 85 8.72 -25.84 -2.02
C ASP A 85 8.30 -24.35 -2.08
N PRO A 86 8.57 -23.54 -1.05
CA PRO A 86 8.25 -22.11 -1.05
C PRO A 86 8.81 -21.36 -2.26
N GLY A 87 9.96 -21.78 -2.79
CA GLY A 87 10.58 -21.16 -3.97
C GLY A 87 9.75 -21.28 -5.25
N ASN A 88 8.88 -22.30 -5.34
CA ASN A 88 7.99 -22.52 -6.47
C ASN A 88 6.59 -21.93 -6.26
N HIS A 89 6.34 -21.30 -5.11
CA HIS A 89 5.06 -20.67 -4.83
C HIS A 89 4.94 -19.33 -5.58
N PRO A 90 3.83 -19.06 -6.29
CA PRO A 90 3.69 -17.82 -7.07
C PRO A 90 3.55 -16.57 -6.21
N TRP A 91 3.06 -16.70 -4.98
CA TRP A 91 2.91 -15.56 -4.07
C TRP A 91 4.16 -15.45 -3.22
N GLN A 92 5.05 -14.56 -3.62
CA GLN A 92 6.28 -14.24 -2.92
C GLN A 92 6.27 -12.77 -2.52
N PHE A 93 6.82 -12.49 -1.35
CA PHE A 93 7.16 -11.14 -0.92
C PHE A 93 8.68 -11.02 -0.96
N LEU A 94 9.18 -10.20 -1.89
CA LEU A 94 10.61 -10.02 -2.14
C LEU A 94 10.98 -8.54 -2.00
N GLY A 95 12.08 -8.28 -1.32
CA GLY A 95 12.85 -7.04 -1.31
C GLY A 95 14.30 -7.41 -1.60
N GLU A 96 14.77 -7.09 -2.79
CA GLU A 96 16.12 -7.40 -3.29
C GLU A 96 16.85 -6.10 -3.66
N ASP A 97 18.11 -6.28 -4.08
CA ASP A 97 19.08 -5.23 -4.43
C ASP A 97 19.43 -4.32 -3.25
N ASP A 98 20.64 -4.48 -2.73
CA ASP A 98 21.11 -3.74 -1.55
C ASP A 98 21.61 -2.34 -1.95
N GLY A 99 20.78 -1.32 -1.68
CA GLY A 99 21.16 0.09 -1.69
C GLY A 99 21.65 0.57 -0.33
N GLU A 100 22.06 1.84 -0.23
CA GLU A 100 22.49 2.45 1.05
C GLU A 100 21.39 2.42 2.12
N PHE A 101 20.12 2.40 1.69
CA PHE A 101 18.95 2.44 2.57
C PHE A 101 18.12 1.13 2.52
N GLY A 102 18.70 0.01 2.10
CA GLY A 102 18.03 -1.28 1.98
C GLY A 102 17.62 -1.64 0.56
N SER A 103 16.56 -2.43 0.41
CA SER A 103 16.10 -2.98 -0.86
C SER A 103 15.71 -1.88 -1.85
N THR A 104 16.26 -1.88 -3.06
CA THR A 104 15.88 -0.96 -4.13
C THR A 104 14.86 -1.56 -5.10
N SER A 105 14.65 -2.87 -5.04
CA SER A 105 13.71 -3.61 -5.87
C SER A 105 12.78 -4.42 -4.99
N ILE A 106 11.47 -4.25 -5.14
CA ILE A 106 10.47 -4.84 -4.24
C ILE A 106 9.31 -5.37 -5.05
N ARG A 107 8.85 -6.58 -4.75
CA ARG A 107 7.72 -7.20 -5.43
C ARG A 107 6.87 -8.02 -4.47
N PHE A 108 5.56 -7.84 -4.56
CA PHE A 108 4.59 -8.51 -3.72
C PHE A 108 3.19 -8.41 -4.32
N VAL A 109 2.24 -9.16 -3.76
CA VAL A 109 0.82 -9.03 -4.11
C VAL A 109 0.15 -8.08 -3.12
N THR A 110 -0.71 -7.19 -3.62
CA THR A 110 -1.45 -6.21 -2.81
C THR A 110 -2.94 -6.20 -3.15
N GLN A 111 -3.75 -5.81 -2.16
CA GLN A 111 -5.17 -5.51 -2.31
C GLN A 111 -5.44 -4.05 -2.68
N ASN A 112 -4.43 -3.18 -2.70
CA ASN A 112 -4.56 -1.75 -3.03
C ASN A 112 -4.69 -1.50 -4.55
N ALA A 113 -5.65 -2.18 -5.19
CA ALA A 113 -5.99 -2.01 -6.58
C ALA A 113 -7.31 -1.22 -6.71
N PRO A 114 -7.36 -0.12 -7.47
CA PRO A 114 -8.64 0.41 -7.90
C PRO A 114 -9.37 -0.69 -8.70
N ALA A 115 -10.63 -0.93 -8.36
CA ALA A 115 -11.48 -1.87 -9.08
C ALA A 115 -11.60 -1.41 -10.54
N MET A 116 -10.93 -2.13 -11.45
CA MET A 116 -10.79 -1.66 -12.83
C MET A 116 -12.09 -1.75 -13.64
N ASN A 117 -13.05 -2.59 -13.25
CA ASN A 117 -14.43 -2.59 -13.74
C ASN A 117 -15.32 -3.37 -12.78
N ALA A 118 -16.44 -2.80 -12.32
CA ALA A 118 -17.38 -3.51 -11.44
C ALA A 118 -18.05 -4.74 -12.11
N SER A 119 -18.00 -4.83 -13.44
CA SER A 119 -18.59 -5.92 -14.23
C SER A 119 -17.65 -7.11 -14.42
N GLU A 120 -16.34 -6.90 -14.29
CA GLU A 120 -15.36 -7.99 -14.33
C GLU A 120 -15.18 -8.44 -12.88
N HIS A 121 -15.48 -9.70 -12.58
CA HIS A 121 -15.21 -10.31 -11.27
C HIS A 121 -13.70 -10.52 -11.08
N ALA A 122 -12.90 -9.51 -11.43
CA ALA A 122 -11.47 -9.48 -11.27
C ALA A 122 -11.18 -9.44 -9.77
N SER A 123 -10.31 -10.34 -9.31
CA SER A 123 -9.82 -10.30 -7.93
C SER A 123 -9.25 -8.91 -7.63
N SER A 124 -9.52 -8.38 -6.44
CA SER A 124 -8.87 -7.15 -5.97
C SER A 124 -7.36 -7.31 -5.76
N TRP A 125 -6.83 -8.51 -5.94
CA TRP A 125 -5.43 -8.87 -5.77
C TRP A 125 -4.64 -8.63 -7.04
N VAL A 126 -3.60 -7.82 -6.93
CA VAL A 126 -2.70 -7.49 -8.02
C VAL A 126 -1.25 -7.61 -7.58
N GLU A 127 -0.40 -8.11 -8.47
CA GLU A 127 1.03 -8.07 -8.26
C GLU A 127 1.55 -6.67 -8.57
N VAL A 128 2.39 -6.14 -7.69
CA VAL A 128 3.06 -4.86 -7.85
C VAL A 128 4.55 -5.05 -7.69
N SER A 129 5.31 -4.26 -8.46
CA SER A 129 6.76 -4.22 -8.36
C SER A 129 7.23 -2.78 -8.38
N TYR A 130 8.14 -2.44 -7.47
CA TYR A 130 8.87 -1.17 -7.45
C TYR A 130 10.33 -1.44 -7.75
N PHE A 131 10.94 -0.63 -8.60
CA PHE A 131 12.36 -0.77 -8.96
C PHE A 131 12.91 0.58 -9.43
N LEU A 132 14.22 0.75 -9.29
CA LEU A 132 14.95 1.90 -9.83
C LEU A 132 15.49 1.59 -11.21
N GLU A 133 15.44 2.57 -12.09
CA GLU A 133 16.09 2.53 -13.39
C GLU A 133 16.77 3.87 -13.69
N GLU A 134 17.95 3.84 -14.31
CA GLU A 134 18.63 5.05 -14.78
C GLU A 134 18.05 5.47 -16.15
N ASP A 135 17.75 6.75 -16.31
CA ASP A 135 17.34 7.32 -17.59
C ASP A 135 18.52 7.56 -18.55
N GLU A 136 18.25 8.09 -19.75
CA GLU A 136 19.29 8.42 -20.75
C GLU A 136 20.31 9.47 -20.25
N GLU A 137 19.97 10.24 -19.23
CA GLU A 137 20.81 11.26 -18.61
C GLU A 137 21.55 10.74 -17.36
N GLY A 138 21.34 9.47 -16.98
CA GLY A 138 21.91 8.84 -15.79
C GLY A 138 21.21 9.25 -14.49
N GLN A 139 19.99 9.78 -14.55
CA GLN A 139 19.17 10.08 -13.38
C GLN A 139 18.35 8.86 -12.98
N LEU A 140 18.26 8.58 -11.67
CA LEU A 140 17.44 7.50 -11.17
C LEU A 140 15.95 7.88 -11.22
N GLU A 141 15.15 6.98 -11.76
CA GLU A 141 13.70 7.03 -11.80
C GLU A 141 13.11 5.86 -11.02
N LEU A 142 12.09 6.12 -10.20
CA LEU A 142 11.34 5.05 -9.53
C LEU A 142 10.16 4.67 -10.39
N TRP A 143 10.13 3.39 -10.74
CA TRP A 143 9.06 2.78 -11.51
C TRP A 143 8.18 1.93 -10.61
N ARG A 144 6.90 1.87 -10.97
CA ARG A 144 5.92 0.96 -10.40
C ARG A 144 5.27 0.18 -11.52
N TRP A 145 5.53 -1.12 -11.56
CA TRP A 145 4.84 -2.06 -12.43
C TRP A 145 3.65 -2.69 -11.70
N ARG A 146 2.61 -3.05 -12.47
CA ARG A 146 1.42 -3.75 -11.95
C ARG A 146 0.92 -4.77 -12.96
N SER A 147 0.70 -5.99 -12.49
CA SER A 147 -0.10 -6.98 -13.22
C SER A 147 -1.58 -6.83 -12.89
N ALA A 148 -2.45 -6.95 -13.90
CA ALA A 148 -3.90 -6.96 -13.71
C ALA A 148 -4.41 -8.26 -13.07
N ARG A 149 -3.57 -9.30 -13.00
CA ARG A 149 -3.92 -10.61 -12.43
C ARG A 149 -2.90 -11.02 -11.37
N PRO A 150 -3.32 -11.77 -10.34
CA PRO A 150 -2.37 -12.35 -9.40
C PRO A 150 -1.41 -13.30 -10.14
N PRO A 151 -0.21 -13.51 -9.58
CA PRO A 151 0.80 -14.36 -10.20
C PRO A 151 0.31 -15.80 -10.27
N ALA A 152 0.49 -16.45 -11.42
CA ALA A 152 0.18 -17.86 -11.63
C ALA A 152 1.41 -18.75 -11.47
N GLU A 153 2.62 -18.19 -11.67
CA GLU A 153 3.89 -18.90 -11.62
C GLU A 153 4.88 -18.13 -10.74
N ALA A 154 5.76 -18.86 -10.06
CA ALA A 154 6.85 -18.27 -9.31
C ALA A 154 7.84 -17.62 -10.29
N THR A 155 7.93 -16.30 -10.22
CA THR A 155 8.96 -15.54 -10.92
C THR A 155 9.88 -14.95 -9.85
N ARG A 156 11.18 -14.80 -10.09
CA ARG A 156 12.13 -14.10 -9.20
C ARG A 156 12.62 -12.77 -9.78
N GLY A 157 12.60 -12.61 -11.10
CA GLY A 157 13.01 -11.37 -11.76
C GLY A 157 12.04 -10.22 -11.53
N PHE A 158 12.56 -9.00 -11.66
CA PHE A 158 11.81 -7.76 -11.66
C PHE A 158 11.48 -7.34 -13.10
N PRO A 159 10.33 -6.68 -13.32
CA PRO A 159 10.00 -6.08 -14.61
C PRO A 159 10.90 -4.88 -14.92
N ASP A 160 10.92 -4.44 -16.18
CA ASP A 160 11.63 -3.24 -16.63
C ASP A 160 10.68 -2.07 -16.97
N SER A 161 11.22 -0.89 -17.29
CA SER A 161 10.42 0.28 -17.68
C SER A 161 9.61 0.09 -18.97
N LEU A 162 9.96 -0.88 -19.82
CA LEU A 162 9.31 -1.15 -21.11
C LEU A 162 8.16 -2.14 -20.99
N ASP A 163 8.12 -2.91 -19.90
CA ASP A 163 7.06 -3.87 -19.63
C ASP A 163 5.67 -3.21 -19.54
N ALA A 164 4.68 -3.91 -20.08
CA ALA A 164 3.29 -3.45 -20.02
C ALA A 164 2.82 -3.40 -18.55
N GLY A 165 2.35 -2.23 -18.12
CA GLY A 165 1.93 -1.99 -16.74
C GLY A 165 2.95 -1.23 -15.90
N SER A 166 4.15 -0.98 -16.42
CA SER A 166 5.14 -0.09 -15.83
C SER A 166 4.69 1.37 -15.94
N ALA A 167 4.74 2.08 -14.81
CA ALA A 167 4.43 3.51 -14.73
C ALA A 167 5.46 4.21 -13.84
N ARG A 168 5.98 5.33 -14.33
CA ARG A 168 6.94 6.14 -13.59
C ARG A 168 6.26 6.86 -12.42
N VAL A 169 6.79 6.67 -11.21
CA VAL A 169 6.28 7.24 -9.96
C VAL A 169 7.00 8.55 -9.63
N ALA A 170 8.32 8.56 -9.79
CA ALA A 170 9.18 9.67 -9.40
C ALA A 170 10.42 9.73 -10.30
N VAL A 171 10.98 10.93 -10.47
CA VAL A 171 12.16 11.22 -11.28
C VAL A 171 13.17 12.03 -10.49
N GLY A 172 14.45 11.94 -10.86
CA GLY A 172 15.52 12.68 -10.20
C GLY A 172 15.71 12.22 -8.76
N ILE A 173 15.65 10.91 -8.52
CA ILE A 173 15.91 10.32 -7.21
C ILE A 173 17.41 10.35 -6.96
N SER A 174 17.81 10.81 -5.78
CA SER A 174 19.21 10.69 -5.35
C SER A 174 19.43 9.38 -4.63
N ASP A 175 18.52 9.03 -3.72
CA ASP A 175 18.58 7.79 -2.95
C ASP A 175 17.19 7.22 -2.73
N PHE A 176 17.11 5.89 -2.71
CA PHE A 176 15.91 5.15 -2.40
C PHE A 176 16.28 3.82 -1.75
N GLY A 177 15.44 3.34 -0.84
CA GLY A 177 15.59 2.01 -0.27
C GLY A 177 14.47 1.69 0.71
N VAL A 178 14.25 0.40 0.93
CA VAL A 178 13.29 -0.10 1.91
C VAL A 178 13.95 -1.12 2.82
N ARG A 179 13.80 -0.89 4.12
CA ARG A 179 14.24 -1.80 5.18
C ARG A 179 13.02 -2.49 5.79
N TRP A 180 13.22 -3.69 6.30
CA TRP A 180 12.16 -4.56 6.78
C TRP A 180 12.37 -4.85 8.25
N LEU A 181 11.32 -4.75 9.06
CA LEU A 181 11.34 -5.16 10.46
C LEU A 181 10.93 -6.63 10.51
N ASP A 182 11.83 -7.48 10.95
CA ASP A 182 11.54 -8.90 11.13
C ASP A 182 10.74 -9.16 12.42
N SER A 183 10.30 -10.41 12.58
CA SER A 183 9.57 -10.87 13.76
C SER A 183 10.38 -10.87 15.07
N GLU A 184 11.70 -10.69 14.99
CA GLU A 184 12.61 -10.57 16.14
C GLU A 184 12.79 -9.11 16.55
N GLY A 185 12.26 -8.18 15.75
CA GLY A 185 12.35 -6.74 15.95
C GLY A 185 13.64 -6.14 15.38
N GLU A 186 14.35 -6.87 14.52
CA GLU A 186 15.55 -6.39 13.84
C GLU A 186 15.21 -5.80 12.47
N TRP A 187 15.92 -4.72 12.11
CA TRP A 187 15.80 -4.12 10.78
C TRP A 187 16.80 -4.76 9.84
N VAL A 188 16.29 -5.39 8.78
CA VAL A 188 17.08 -6.04 7.72
C VAL A 188 16.93 -5.29 6.41
N ASP A 189 17.96 -5.36 5.56
CA ASP A 189 18.06 -4.57 4.33
C ASP A 189 17.44 -5.30 3.12
N SER A 190 17.30 -6.63 3.19
CA SER A 190 16.64 -7.47 2.19
C SER A 190 15.55 -8.34 2.82
N TRP A 191 14.60 -8.78 2.02
CA TRP A 191 13.56 -9.72 2.45
C TRP A 191 13.25 -10.73 1.38
N ASP A 192 13.20 -12.01 1.74
CA ASP A 192 12.69 -13.06 0.86
C ASP A 192 11.84 -14.02 1.70
N SER A 193 10.54 -13.96 1.46
CA SER A 193 9.53 -14.82 2.12
C SER A 193 9.81 -16.32 1.97
N THR A 194 10.56 -16.75 0.96
CA THR A 194 10.87 -18.16 0.71
C THR A 194 11.88 -18.75 1.69
N TYR A 195 12.69 -17.92 2.34
CA TYR A 195 13.63 -18.33 3.39
C TYR A 195 13.05 -18.21 4.81
N GLN A 196 11.82 -17.71 4.94
CA GLN A 196 11.17 -17.49 6.23
C GLN A 196 10.28 -18.67 6.63
N SER A 197 10.09 -18.85 7.94
CA SER A 197 9.08 -19.79 8.44
C SER A 197 7.67 -19.33 8.07
N MET A 198 6.71 -20.24 7.91
CA MET A 198 5.34 -19.95 7.43
C MET A 198 4.63 -18.83 8.22
N SER A 199 4.87 -18.71 9.53
CA SER A 199 4.28 -17.66 10.38
C SER A 199 4.98 -16.30 10.28
N LYS A 200 6.15 -16.23 9.63
CA LYS A 200 7.04 -15.06 9.54
C LYS A 200 7.37 -14.69 8.08
N MET A 201 6.54 -15.12 7.12
CA MET A 201 6.84 -14.88 5.70
C MET A 201 6.63 -13.42 5.26
N LEU A 202 5.81 -12.66 6.01
CA LEU A 202 5.68 -11.22 5.87
C LEU A 202 6.48 -10.51 6.97
N PRO A 203 7.13 -9.36 6.67
CA PRO A 203 7.75 -8.54 7.69
C PRO A 203 6.69 -7.85 8.56
N ASP A 204 7.02 -7.51 9.81
CA ASP A 204 6.10 -6.84 10.73
C ASP A 204 5.91 -5.35 10.35
N ALA A 205 6.96 -4.74 9.79
CA ALA A 205 6.93 -3.36 9.30
C ALA A 205 7.93 -3.15 8.16
N ALA A 206 7.77 -2.04 7.43
CA ALA A 206 8.69 -1.55 6.43
C ALA A 206 9.06 -0.08 6.72
N GLU A 207 10.29 0.31 6.44
CA GLU A 207 10.79 1.69 6.50
C GLU A 207 11.21 2.10 5.08
N ILE A 208 10.40 2.95 4.46
CA ILE A 208 10.61 3.43 3.10
C ILE A 208 11.37 4.75 3.17
N THR A 209 12.51 4.81 2.50
CA THR A 209 13.36 6.00 2.45
C THR A 209 13.52 6.48 1.01
N ILE A 210 13.34 7.78 0.78
CA ILE A 210 13.53 8.42 -0.52
C ILE A 210 14.11 9.83 -0.38
N SER A 211 15.02 10.19 -1.27
CA SER A 211 15.56 11.55 -1.44
C SER A 211 15.58 11.89 -2.93
N PHE A 212 15.55 13.18 -3.24
CA PHE A 212 15.54 13.68 -4.61
C PHE A 212 16.72 14.61 -4.82
N PHE A 213 17.30 14.58 -6.00
CA PHE A 213 18.23 15.59 -6.42
C PHE A 213 17.58 16.98 -6.45
N ARG A 214 18.32 17.99 -5.98
CA ARG A 214 17.89 19.39 -5.98
C ARG A 214 19.02 20.32 -6.42
N ALA A 215 18.66 21.50 -6.88
CA ALA A 215 19.64 22.55 -7.13
C ALA A 215 20.39 22.93 -5.84
N ALA A 216 21.72 23.03 -5.93
CA ALA A 216 22.57 23.51 -4.87
C ALA A 216 22.21 24.97 -4.51
N ARG A 217 22.12 25.28 -3.22
CA ARG A 217 21.96 26.67 -2.76
C ARG A 217 23.29 27.40 -2.82
N ARG A 218 23.24 28.73 -2.84
CA ARG A 218 24.44 29.56 -2.74
C ARG A 218 25.20 29.22 -1.45
N GLY A 219 26.44 28.73 -1.59
CA GLY A 219 27.29 28.28 -0.49
C GLY A 219 27.22 26.78 -0.17
N GLU A 220 26.38 26.00 -0.85
CA GLU A 220 26.40 24.53 -0.82
C GLU A 220 27.23 23.92 -1.95
N GLN A 221 27.56 24.70 -2.99
CA GLN A 221 28.54 24.27 -3.99
C GLN A 221 29.88 24.07 -3.28
N ALA A 222 30.40 22.85 -3.34
CA ALA A 222 31.76 22.60 -2.91
C ALA A 222 32.68 23.48 -3.76
N ASP A 223 33.62 24.19 -3.11
CA ASP A 223 34.70 24.93 -3.78
C ASP A 223 35.70 23.99 -4.50
N ASP A 224 35.26 22.79 -4.88
CA ASP A 224 36.07 21.83 -5.61
C ASP A 224 36.27 22.37 -7.02
N GLU A 225 37.45 22.94 -7.29
CA GLU A 225 37.84 23.51 -8.59
C GLU A 225 37.79 22.46 -9.73
N THR A 226 37.61 21.18 -9.39
CA THR A 226 37.40 20.06 -10.32
C THR A 226 35.94 19.70 -10.56
N ALA A 227 34.98 20.32 -9.89
CA ALA A 227 33.57 20.10 -10.12
C ALA A 227 33.20 20.65 -11.52
N SER A 228 33.06 19.73 -12.47
CA SER A 228 32.49 19.95 -13.81
C SER A 228 31.27 20.87 -13.73
N GLU A 229 31.03 21.71 -14.75
CA GLU A 229 29.85 22.57 -14.89
C GLU A 229 28.49 21.85 -14.69
N PHE A 230 28.50 20.51 -14.67
CA PHE A 230 27.35 19.65 -14.36
C PHE A 230 27.07 19.45 -12.85
N SER A 231 27.96 19.82 -11.92
CA SER A 231 27.76 19.66 -10.47
C SER A 231 26.97 20.83 -9.85
N THR A 232 25.78 21.10 -10.40
CA THR A 232 24.83 22.06 -9.79
C THR A 232 23.75 21.39 -8.95
N VAL A 233 23.81 20.07 -8.85
CA VAL A 233 22.78 19.23 -8.25
C VAL A 233 23.35 18.54 -7.01
N VAL A 234 22.65 18.63 -5.89
CA VAL A 234 23.01 17.99 -4.62
C VAL A 234 21.84 17.12 -4.14
N PRO A 235 22.10 16.06 -3.36
CA PRO A 235 21.02 15.31 -2.72
C PRO A 235 20.10 16.21 -1.88
N GLY A 236 18.81 15.92 -1.98
CA GLY A 236 17.75 16.64 -1.28
C GLY A 236 17.62 16.23 0.18
N LEU A 237 16.47 16.55 0.77
CA LEU A 237 16.18 16.10 2.12
C LEU A 237 15.69 14.66 2.10
N LEU A 238 16.40 13.77 2.79
CA LEU A 238 15.97 12.40 3.03
C LEU A 238 14.59 12.39 3.72
N ARG A 239 13.65 11.64 3.15
CA ARG A 239 12.32 11.42 3.69
C ARG A 239 12.13 9.96 3.98
N THR A 240 11.64 9.67 5.18
CA THR A 240 11.42 8.31 5.65
C THR A 240 9.98 8.17 6.12
N GLN A 241 9.31 7.08 5.73
CA GLN A 241 7.99 6.69 6.20
C GLN A 241 8.01 5.25 6.68
N ARG A 242 7.50 5.02 7.89
CA ARG A 242 7.31 3.68 8.45
C ARG A 242 5.89 3.20 8.25
N VAL A 243 5.77 1.92 7.94
CA VAL A 243 4.53 1.27 7.57
C VAL A 243 4.45 -0.06 8.31
N THR A 244 3.34 -0.34 8.98
CA THR A 244 3.12 -1.62 9.66
C THR A 244 2.28 -2.55 8.79
N LEU A 245 2.71 -3.79 8.62
CA LEU A 245 1.93 -4.79 7.88
C LEU A 245 1.00 -5.50 8.88
N VAL A 246 -0.30 -5.23 8.77
CA VAL A 246 -1.29 -5.75 9.73
C VAL A 246 -1.76 -7.17 9.34
N MET A 247 -1.63 -7.52 8.06
CA MET A 247 -2.12 -8.78 7.53
C MET A 247 -1.13 -9.91 7.80
N ARG A 248 -1.64 -11.02 8.34
CA ARG A 248 -0.87 -12.27 8.44
C ARG A 248 -0.96 -13.06 7.12
N PRO A 249 0.04 -13.91 6.82
CA PRO A 249 -0.05 -14.84 5.71
C PRO A 249 -1.35 -15.65 5.76
N LEU A 250 -2.04 -15.74 4.63
CA LEU A 250 -3.32 -16.43 4.48
C LEU A 250 -3.07 -17.92 4.21
N ASP A 251 -3.53 -18.77 5.13
CA ASP A 251 -3.59 -20.21 4.90
C ASP A 251 -4.91 -20.57 4.21
N VAL A 252 -4.82 -20.80 2.90
CA VAL A 252 -5.99 -21.14 2.08
C VAL A 252 -6.57 -22.49 2.47
N ASN A 253 -5.77 -23.46 2.95
CA ASN A 253 -6.29 -24.73 3.40
C ASN A 253 -7.08 -24.54 4.68
N ALA A 254 -6.57 -23.77 5.64
CA ALA A 254 -7.31 -23.44 6.86
C ALA A 254 -8.61 -22.67 6.55
N LEU A 255 -8.59 -21.78 5.55
CA LEU A 255 -9.80 -21.08 5.10
C LEU A 255 -10.80 -22.01 4.40
N ILE A 256 -10.32 -22.94 3.57
CA ILE A 256 -11.17 -23.95 2.94
C ILE A 256 -11.77 -24.85 4.03
N GLU A 257 -10.97 -25.37 4.95
CA GLU A 257 -11.45 -26.16 6.08
C GLU A 257 -12.52 -25.39 6.85
N LEU A 258 -12.27 -24.13 7.20
CA LEU A 258 -13.26 -23.29 7.87
C LEU A 258 -14.55 -23.10 7.03
N ALA A 259 -14.42 -22.88 5.72
CA ALA A 259 -15.54 -22.62 4.81
C ALA A 259 -16.34 -23.89 4.45
N THR A 260 -15.68 -25.05 4.35
CA THR A 260 -16.32 -26.35 4.20
C THR A 260 -16.98 -26.83 5.50
N GLY A 261 -16.99 -25.97 6.53
CA GLY A 261 -17.54 -26.26 7.84
C GLY A 261 -16.69 -27.32 8.49
N GLY A 262 -15.40 -26.99 8.70
CA GLY A 262 -14.33 -27.89 9.11
C GLY A 262 -14.92 -29.06 9.84
N GLY A 263 -14.87 -30.23 9.20
CA GLY A 263 -15.43 -31.47 9.70
C GLY A 263 -14.74 -31.96 10.97
N GLY A 264 -14.40 -31.07 11.91
CA GLY A 264 -14.97 -31.25 13.23
C GLY A 264 -16.46 -31.46 13.02
N GLU A 265 -16.85 -32.73 13.07
CA GLU A 265 -17.83 -33.15 14.07
C GLU A 265 -18.58 -31.91 14.56
N LEU A 266 -19.67 -31.57 13.86
CA LEU A 266 -20.68 -30.76 14.50
C LEU A 266 -20.78 -31.36 15.91
N ASP A 267 -20.67 -30.55 16.97
CA ASP A 267 -21.17 -30.92 18.31
C ASP A 267 -22.70 -31.13 18.18
N CYS A 268 -23.10 -31.99 17.26
CA CYS A 268 -24.40 -32.55 17.12
C CYS A 268 -24.29 -33.88 17.83
N PHE A 269 -25.22 -34.09 18.74
CA PHE A 269 -25.37 -35.35 19.40
C PHE A 269 -25.61 -36.43 18.33
N THR A 270 -24.64 -37.32 18.14
CA THR A 270 -24.71 -38.34 17.08
C THR A 270 -25.72 -39.42 17.44
N ILE A 271 -26.20 -40.18 16.46
CA ILE A 271 -27.09 -41.32 16.72
C ILE A 271 -26.41 -42.31 17.68
N GLN A 272 -25.11 -42.54 17.52
CA GLN A 272 -24.35 -43.42 18.42
C GLN A 272 -24.38 -42.94 19.88
N GLN A 273 -24.19 -41.63 20.10
CA GLN A 273 -24.27 -41.05 21.45
C GLN A 273 -25.67 -41.18 22.05
N CYS A 274 -26.72 -41.06 21.23
CA CYS A 274 -28.10 -41.30 21.64
C CYS A 274 -28.36 -42.76 22.05
N ILE A 275 -27.82 -43.73 21.30
CA ILE A 275 -27.90 -45.15 21.65
C ILE A 275 -27.19 -45.43 22.99
N GLU A 276 -26.04 -44.81 23.22
CA GLU A 276 -25.28 -44.99 24.45
C GLU A 276 -26.02 -44.43 25.67
N VAL A 277 -26.61 -43.23 25.56
CA VAL A 277 -27.44 -42.64 26.63
C VAL A 277 -28.70 -43.47 26.88
N SER A 278 -29.37 -43.97 25.82
CA SER A 278 -30.57 -44.80 25.99
C SER A 278 -30.26 -46.17 26.61
N ALA A 279 -29.08 -46.73 26.34
CA ALA A 279 -28.61 -47.96 26.95
C ALA A 279 -28.40 -47.79 28.46
N GLU A 280 -27.93 -46.62 28.91
CA GLU A 280 -27.82 -46.28 30.34
C GLU A 280 -29.20 -46.11 31.00
N GLU A 281 -30.20 -45.61 30.27
CA GLU A 281 -31.59 -45.45 30.73
C GLU A 281 -32.42 -46.76 30.71
N GLY A 282 -31.88 -47.83 30.11
CA GLY A 282 -32.46 -49.17 30.11
C GLY A 282 -33.34 -49.50 28.91
N ASP A 283 -33.29 -48.69 27.85
CA ASP A 283 -34.01 -48.96 26.60
C ASP A 283 -33.06 -48.85 25.37
N PRO A 284 -32.26 -49.88 25.08
CA PRO A 284 -31.44 -49.90 23.88
C PRO A 284 -32.20 -50.38 22.63
N GLN A 285 -33.44 -50.89 22.78
CA GLN A 285 -34.13 -51.61 21.69
C GLN A 285 -34.85 -50.69 20.70
N TRP A 286 -35.06 -49.41 21.04
CA TRP A 286 -35.72 -48.47 20.13
C TRP A 286 -34.95 -48.31 18.82
N TYR A 287 -33.61 -48.35 18.85
CA TYR A 287 -32.77 -48.15 17.68
C TYR A 287 -32.87 -49.32 16.71
N ASP A 288 -32.81 -50.56 17.20
CA ASP A 288 -32.95 -51.76 16.36
C ASP A 288 -34.33 -51.78 15.68
N ALA A 289 -35.39 -51.40 16.40
CA ALA A 289 -36.74 -51.30 15.87
C ALA A 289 -36.88 -50.20 14.81
N ALA A 290 -36.26 -49.03 15.05
CA ALA A 290 -36.24 -47.92 14.09
C ALA A 290 -35.44 -48.25 12.83
N TYR A 291 -34.31 -48.96 12.97
CA TYR A 291 -33.49 -49.41 11.86
C TYR A 291 -34.23 -50.44 11.00
N GLU A 292 -34.85 -51.45 11.63
CA GLU A 292 -35.63 -52.46 10.93
C GLU A 292 -36.84 -51.84 10.21
N ASP A 293 -37.60 -50.95 10.86
CA ASP A 293 -38.75 -50.28 10.23
C ASP A 293 -38.34 -49.39 9.05
N ALA A 294 -37.25 -48.62 9.19
CA ALA A 294 -36.75 -47.76 8.11
C ALA A 294 -36.24 -48.56 6.90
N CYS A 295 -35.48 -49.64 7.16
CA CYS A 295 -34.86 -50.44 6.11
C CYS A 295 -35.84 -51.42 5.45
N GLU A 296 -36.79 -52.00 6.19
CA GLU A 296 -37.83 -52.87 5.62
C GLU A 296 -38.98 -52.05 4.98
N GLY A 297 -39.23 -50.85 5.49
CA GLY A 297 -40.25 -49.92 4.99
C GLY A 297 -39.90 -49.25 3.65
N GLY A 298 -38.68 -49.42 3.15
CA GLY A 298 -38.23 -48.85 1.88
C GLY A 298 -37.90 -47.35 1.94
N ALA A 299 -37.56 -46.85 3.13
CA ALA A 299 -37.06 -45.49 3.32
C ALA A 299 -35.54 -45.48 3.16
N ASP A 300 -35.05 -45.68 1.93
CA ASP A 300 -33.63 -45.86 1.60
C ASP A 300 -32.75 -44.76 2.21
N ASP A 301 -33.19 -43.49 2.17
CA ASP A 301 -32.46 -42.35 2.73
C ASP A 301 -32.33 -42.43 4.27
N LEU A 302 -33.37 -42.87 4.98
CA LEU A 302 -33.35 -43.01 6.44
C LEU A 302 -32.54 -44.24 6.87
N CYS A 303 -32.67 -45.33 6.13
CA CYS A 303 -31.87 -46.55 6.34
C CYS A 303 -30.37 -46.27 6.17
N ASP A 304 -29.97 -45.49 5.15
CA ASP A 304 -28.59 -45.08 4.92
C ASP A 304 -28.06 -44.17 6.04
N MET A 305 -28.89 -43.22 6.51
CA MET A 305 -28.56 -42.34 7.63
C MET A 305 -28.39 -43.12 8.95
N LEU A 306 -29.31 -44.03 9.27
CA LEU A 306 -29.20 -44.89 10.45
C LEU A 306 -28.04 -45.88 10.32
N GLY A 307 -27.71 -46.37 9.11
CA GLY A 307 -26.58 -47.27 8.86
C GLY A 307 -25.20 -46.69 9.17
N SER A 308 -25.11 -45.37 9.38
CA SER A 308 -23.88 -44.64 9.71
C SER A 308 -23.98 -43.86 11.04
N PRO A 309 -24.25 -44.52 12.19
CA PRO A 309 -24.67 -43.83 13.42
C PRO A 309 -23.60 -42.93 14.04
N LEU A 310 -22.32 -43.14 13.71
CA LEU A 310 -21.18 -42.31 14.13
C LEU A 310 -21.07 -40.99 13.34
N ASN A 311 -21.64 -40.90 12.15
CA ASN A 311 -21.47 -39.76 11.25
C ASN A 311 -22.78 -39.00 10.99
N THR A 312 -23.89 -39.45 11.57
CA THR A 312 -25.20 -38.84 11.41
C THR A 312 -25.61 -38.11 12.68
N CYS A 313 -26.01 -36.85 12.53
CA CYS A 313 -26.53 -36.04 13.63
C CYS A 313 -27.94 -36.49 14.02
N TRP A 314 -28.28 -36.47 15.31
CA TRP A 314 -29.64 -36.74 15.77
C TRP A 314 -30.68 -35.81 15.12
N SER A 315 -30.36 -34.52 15.05
CA SER A 315 -31.24 -33.49 14.50
C SER A 315 -31.60 -33.68 13.02
N SER A 316 -30.84 -34.46 12.24
CA SER A 316 -31.20 -34.75 10.85
C SER A 316 -32.27 -35.84 10.71
N ILE A 317 -32.52 -36.63 11.75
CA ILE A 317 -33.48 -37.74 11.73
C ILE A 317 -34.61 -37.62 12.75
N GLU A 318 -34.55 -36.64 13.67
CA GLU A 318 -35.53 -36.44 14.74
C GLU A 318 -36.97 -36.38 14.23
N ASP A 319 -37.23 -35.58 13.18
CA ASP A 319 -38.55 -35.45 12.56
C ASP A 319 -39.04 -36.77 11.93
N SER A 320 -38.13 -37.64 11.51
CA SER A 320 -38.44 -38.90 10.82
C SER A 320 -38.72 -40.06 11.78
N LEU A 321 -38.16 -40.02 13.00
CA LEU A 321 -38.32 -41.09 14.00
C LEU A 321 -39.53 -40.93 14.93
N GLY A 322 -40.26 -39.81 14.83
CA GLY A 322 -41.66 -39.72 15.29
C GLY A 322 -41.89 -40.07 16.76
N GLY A 323 -41.08 -39.56 17.68
CA GLY A 323 -41.23 -39.76 19.13
C GLY A 323 -40.88 -41.17 19.64
N SER A 324 -40.36 -42.04 18.77
CA SER A 324 -39.89 -43.38 19.14
C SER A 324 -38.57 -43.35 19.92
N ALA A 325 -37.90 -42.21 19.94
CA ALA A 325 -36.62 -42.02 20.59
C ALA A 325 -36.75 -41.41 21.98
N PRO A 326 -35.79 -41.70 22.89
CA PRO A 326 -35.74 -41.07 24.21
C PRO A 326 -35.67 -39.54 24.13
N GLU A 327 -36.36 -38.85 25.05
CA GLU A 327 -36.25 -37.39 25.19
C GLU A 327 -34.81 -36.93 25.47
N SER A 328 -33.97 -37.81 26.03
CA SER A 328 -32.55 -37.57 26.32
C SER A 328 -31.70 -37.38 25.06
N CYS A 329 -32.23 -37.70 23.87
CA CYS A 329 -31.54 -37.45 22.60
C CYS A 329 -31.87 -36.09 21.98
N ALA A 330 -32.91 -35.40 22.47
CA ALA A 330 -33.35 -34.09 21.95
C ALA A 330 -32.67 -32.89 22.62
N SER A 331 -31.70 -33.11 23.51
CA SER A 331 -31.05 -32.08 24.35
C SER A 331 -29.70 -31.59 23.83
#